data_AF-A0A843KGA2-F1
#
_entry.id   AF-A0A843KGA2-F1
#
_cell.length_a   1.000
_cell.length_b   1.000
_cell.length_c   1.000
_cell.angle_alpha   90.00
_cell.angle_beta   90.00
_cell.angle_gamma   90.00
#
_symmetry.space_group_name_H-M   'P 1'
#
loop_
_entity.id
_entity.type
_entity.pdbx_description
1 polymer ?
#
loop_
_entity_poly.entity_id
_entity_poly.type
_entity_poly.pdbx_seq_one_letter_code
_entity_poly.pdbx_strand_id
1 'polypeptide(L)'
;SLYDPTAQPRWADTNARFGDAWVFPVLRDGAVVGGVEKWDAGGCVDVRAIDLDEPSHLPHALKALEQLLTFQASQGLDMVRVKEVLGVPADEVQGEAAKALQDAGYVRMEGMWTRGGVERQFSREDLLGYAMRRSGLLPKEAYPNVMEGVKRTGGFRGDPAAFARCRVKVPLKRLVEQGLLYSVTGFPEQMMYTTMQYASLFRDAKGRELSDDAKAMVRMLERNLPMPRRAFFERSVLGPSRTQEALRELNKATVVAYGRNNRITLVPPSGLTVREARLEHLRLLFRNYGVFTAENLSRFLRLEIPMRELRSLLSELTEEGFLAKGFLEKGGDAVHWVLREDLGTIEKKVAGRELVLYQFDNMSHYLYDEVREKCGGMGSLVMRGPQVIGCFRSKHAGKDLTIIDLQGGKEAKSVVKDFVSELGWTVREKSSKEIPEWEIQEFLGKVMGEED
;
A
#
# COMPACT_ATOMS: atom_id res chain seq x y z
N SER A 1 25.64 -24.71 4.47
CA SER A 1 24.77 -24.61 5.67
C SER A 1 25.54 -25.13 6.87
N LEU A 2 25.34 -24.63 8.09
CA LEU A 2 25.95 -25.25 9.29
C LEU A 2 25.42 -26.67 9.56
N TYR A 3 24.26 -26.99 9.00
CA TYR A 3 23.66 -28.32 9.00
C TYR A 3 24.15 -29.22 7.86
N ASP A 4 25.08 -28.72 7.04
CA ASP A 4 25.72 -29.53 6.00
C ASP A 4 26.67 -30.55 6.64
N PRO A 5 26.58 -31.85 6.30
CA PRO A 5 27.48 -32.88 6.84
C PRO A 5 28.96 -32.57 6.67
N THR A 6 29.36 -31.78 5.67
CA THR A 6 30.76 -31.38 5.46
C THR A 6 31.19 -30.18 6.30
N ALA A 7 30.24 -29.35 6.75
CA ALA A 7 30.48 -28.18 7.59
C ALA A 7 30.29 -28.47 9.10
N GLN A 8 29.44 -29.44 9.44
CA GLN A 8 29.14 -29.82 10.82
C GLN A 8 30.38 -30.17 11.66
N PRO A 9 31.41 -30.88 11.13
CA PRO A 9 32.65 -31.14 11.88
C PRO A 9 33.45 -29.87 12.21
N ARG A 10 33.18 -28.75 11.52
CA ARG A 10 33.86 -27.45 11.68
C ARG A 10 33.03 -26.44 12.47
N TRP A 11 31.97 -26.90 13.15
CA TRP A 11 31.10 -26.03 13.94
C TRP A 11 31.87 -25.27 15.04
N ALA A 12 32.77 -25.96 15.75
CA ALA A 12 33.59 -25.33 16.79
C ALA A 12 34.51 -24.23 16.22
N ASP A 13 35.18 -24.49 15.09
CA ASP A 13 36.04 -23.52 14.41
C ASP A 13 35.22 -22.30 13.91
N THR A 14 34.01 -22.55 13.41
CA THR A 14 33.12 -21.49 12.90
C THR A 14 32.60 -20.62 14.05
N ASN A 15 32.12 -21.24 15.14
CA ASN A 15 31.65 -20.52 16.34
C ASN A 15 32.77 -19.73 17.02
N ALA A 16 34.00 -20.27 17.05
CA ALA A 16 35.14 -19.55 17.61
C ALA A 16 35.47 -18.26 16.84
N ARG A 17 35.22 -18.24 15.51
CA ARG A 17 35.53 -17.10 14.64
C ARG A 17 34.40 -16.09 14.50
N PHE A 18 33.15 -16.56 14.44
CA PHE A 18 31.99 -15.71 14.13
C PHE A 18 30.95 -15.64 15.25
N GLY A 19 31.19 -16.31 16.38
CA GLY A 19 30.27 -16.33 17.52
C GLY A 19 28.91 -16.95 17.17
N ASP A 20 27.84 -16.36 17.71
CA ASP A 20 26.45 -16.78 17.47
C ASP A 20 25.83 -16.13 16.22
N ALA A 21 26.62 -15.45 15.39
CA ALA A 21 26.12 -14.82 14.17
C ALA A 21 25.63 -15.89 13.17
N TRP A 22 24.58 -15.55 12.40
CA TRP A 22 24.03 -16.43 11.36
C TRP A 22 24.94 -16.45 10.12
N VAL A 23 26.05 -17.17 10.25
CA VAL A 23 27.13 -17.23 9.24
C VAL A 23 27.17 -18.58 8.56
N PHE A 24 27.27 -18.55 7.23
CA PHE A 24 27.52 -19.70 6.39
C PHE A 24 29.04 -19.80 6.16
N PRO A 25 29.73 -20.85 6.68
CA PRO A 25 31.19 -20.95 6.55
C PRO A 25 31.59 -21.18 5.09
N VAL A 26 32.66 -20.51 4.67
CA VAL A 26 33.30 -20.72 3.38
C VAL A 26 34.43 -21.73 3.58
N LEU A 27 34.36 -22.87 2.90
CA LEU A 27 35.32 -23.96 3.02
C LEU A 27 36.22 -24.02 1.78
N ARG A 28 37.50 -24.24 2.01
CA ARG A 28 38.49 -24.58 0.98
C ARG A 28 39.38 -25.69 1.50
N ASP A 29 39.49 -26.77 0.74
CA ASP A 29 40.33 -27.94 1.08
C ASP A 29 40.09 -28.48 2.50
N GLY A 30 38.84 -28.42 2.98
CA GLY A 30 38.43 -28.89 4.30
C GLY A 30 38.72 -27.94 5.46
N ALA A 31 39.24 -26.73 5.21
CA ALA A 31 39.47 -25.67 6.18
C ALA A 31 38.46 -24.52 6.02
N VAL A 32 38.12 -23.85 7.13
CA VAL A 32 37.28 -22.64 7.14
C VAL A 32 38.15 -21.45 6.76
N VAL A 33 37.89 -20.86 5.60
CA VAL A 33 38.65 -19.72 5.05
C VAL A 33 37.86 -18.40 5.04
N GLY A 34 36.72 -18.38 5.72
CA GLY A 34 35.83 -17.23 5.80
C GLY A 34 34.39 -17.60 6.15
N GLY A 35 33.50 -16.62 6.05
CA GLY A 35 32.08 -16.72 6.34
C GLY A 35 31.24 -15.71 5.54
N VAL A 36 29.99 -16.08 5.26
CA VAL A 36 28.99 -15.21 4.65
C VAL A 36 27.81 -15.08 5.59
N GLU A 37 27.52 -13.86 6.04
CA GLU A 37 26.33 -13.56 6.85
C GLU A 37 25.13 -13.27 5.93
N LYS A 38 24.08 -14.11 6.00
CA LYS A 38 22.98 -14.08 5.02
C LYS A 38 21.61 -14.38 5.65
N TRP A 39 20.58 -13.66 5.22
CA TRP A 39 19.16 -14.00 5.43
C TRP A 39 18.34 -13.92 4.15
N ASP A 40 17.24 -14.67 4.20
CA ASP A 40 16.21 -14.68 3.17
C ASP A 40 15.09 -13.75 3.67
N ALA A 41 15.02 -12.53 3.14
CA ALA A 41 14.07 -11.52 3.61
C ALA A 41 13.61 -10.59 2.49
N GLY A 42 12.35 -10.12 2.60
CA GLY A 42 11.85 -9.04 1.74
C GLY A 42 11.78 -9.34 0.24
N GLY A 43 11.82 -10.62 -0.17
CA GLY A 43 11.84 -11.01 -1.59
C GLY A 43 13.22 -10.98 -2.24
N CYS A 44 14.29 -10.91 -1.43
CA CYS A 44 15.67 -11.03 -1.88
C CYS A 44 16.50 -11.89 -0.93
N VAL A 45 17.70 -12.24 -1.40
CA VAL A 45 18.78 -12.75 -0.59
C VAL A 45 19.62 -11.57 -0.12
N ASP A 46 19.67 -11.35 1.18
CA ASP A 46 20.45 -10.26 1.75
C ASP A 46 21.70 -10.83 2.42
N VAL A 47 22.85 -10.46 1.87
CA VAL A 47 24.18 -10.78 2.35
C VAL A 47 24.70 -9.54 3.09
N ARG A 48 24.72 -9.53 4.43
CA ARG A 48 25.29 -8.36 5.13
C ARG A 48 26.78 -8.30 4.88
N ALA A 49 27.47 -9.42 5.08
CA ALA A 49 28.92 -9.45 5.05
C ALA A 49 29.44 -10.69 4.32
N ILE A 50 30.50 -10.49 3.53
CA ILE A 50 31.35 -11.54 2.99
C ILE A 50 32.74 -11.34 3.59
N ASP A 51 33.10 -12.15 4.58
CA ASP A 51 34.38 -12.09 5.28
C ASP A 51 35.25 -13.28 4.90
N LEU A 52 36.44 -13.02 4.38
CA LEU A 52 37.37 -14.05 3.93
C LEU A 52 38.76 -13.76 4.48
N ASP A 53 39.53 -14.82 4.73
CA ASP A 53 40.88 -14.73 5.29
C ASP A 53 41.84 -14.01 4.34
N GLU A 54 41.61 -14.20 3.03
CA GLU A 54 42.38 -13.56 1.97
C GLU A 54 41.43 -12.97 0.91
N PRO A 55 41.65 -11.72 0.46
CA PRO A 55 40.87 -11.11 -0.61
C PRO A 55 40.87 -11.93 -1.93
N SER A 56 41.95 -12.68 -2.18
CA SER A 56 42.13 -13.56 -3.33
C SER A 56 41.06 -14.67 -3.43
N HIS A 57 40.40 -14.99 -2.32
CA HIS A 57 39.34 -15.99 -2.26
C HIS A 57 37.99 -15.47 -2.75
N LEU A 58 37.78 -14.16 -2.85
CA LEU A 58 36.50 -13.56 -3.16
C LEU A 58 35.88 -14.06 -4.49
N PRO A 59 36.60 -14.15 -5.62
CA PRO A 59 36.03 -14.67 -6.86
C PRO A 59 35.49 -16.11 -6.72
N HIS A 60 36.21 -16.95 -5.96
CA HIS A 60 35.80 -18.33 -5.71
C HIS A 60 34.59 -18.40 -4.79
N ALA A 61 34.53 -17.56 -3.77
CA ALA A 61 33.40 -17.45 -2.85
C ALA A 61 32.12 -16.99 -3.58
N LEU A 62 32.22 -15.98 -4.46
CA LEU A 62 31.10 -15.49 -5.26
C LEU A 62 30.58 -16.56 -6.23
N LYS A 63 31.47 -17.34 -6.85
CA LYS A 63 31.09 -18.47 -7.70
C LYS A 63 30.40 -19.59 -6.91
N ALA A 64 30.83 -19.88 -5.69
CA ALA A 64 30.16 -20.85 -4.83
C ALA A 64 28.78 -20.33 -4.38
N LEU A 65 28.69 -19.04 -4.07
CA LEU A 65 27.43 -18.38 -3.69
C LEU A 65 26.40 -18.46 -4.82
N GLU A 66 26.82 -18.33 -6.08
CA GLU A 66 25.93 -18.42 -7.25
C GLU A 66 25.11 -19.73 -7.30
N GLN A 67 25.70 -20.87 -6.93
CA GLN A 67 24.99 -22.15 -6.89
C GLN A 67 23.86 -22.12 -5.86
N LEU A 68 24.12 -21.55 -4.69
CA LEU A 68 23.10 -21.34 -3.65
C LEU A 68 22.00 -20.41 -4.17
N LEU A 69 22.38 -19.28 -4.76
CA LEU A 69 21.44 -18.27 -5.28
C LEU A 69 20.53 -18.83 -6.38
N THR A 70 21.03 -19.76 -7.21
CA THR A 70 20.23 -20.44 -8.24
C THR A 70 19.09 -21.24 -7.62
N PHE A 71 19.36 -21.95 -6.52
CA PHE A 71 18.31 -22.64 -5.78
C PHE A 71 17.31 -21.65 -5.17
N GLN A 72 17.78 -20.54 -4.61
CA GLN A 72 16.90 -19.52 -4.01
C GLN A 72 16.02 -18.81 -5.02
N ALA A 73 16.51 -18.59 -6.24
CA ALA A 73 15.73 -18.05 -7.34
C ALA A 73 14.51 -18.94 -7.65
N SER A 74 14.64 -20.28 -7.55
CA SER A 74 13.50 -21.20 -7.71
C SER A 74 12.40 -21.03 -6.65
N GLN A 75 12.72 -20.38 -5.53
CA GLN A 75 11.80 -20.06 -4.43
C GLN A 75 11.29 -18.60 -4.52
N GLY A 76 11.58 -17.89 -5.60
CA GLY A 76 11.21 -16.48 -5.80
C GLY A 76 12.16 -15.47 -5.17
N LEU A 77 13.34 -15.90 -4.70
CA LEU A 77 14.42 -15.05 -4.18
C LEU A 77 15.56 -14.96 -5.21
N ASP A 78 15.26 -14.30 -6.33
CA ASP A 78 16.12 -14.16 -7.51
C ASP A 78 16.91 -12.84 -7.55
N MET A 79 16.79 -12.04 -6.49
CA MET A 79 17.57 -10.83 -6.27
C MET A 79 18.51 -11.02 -5.09
N VAL A 80 19.70 -10.43 -5.20
CA VAL A 80 20.72 -10.45 -4.15
C VAL A 80 21.20 -9.05 -3.87
N ARG A 81 21.43 -8.73 -2.60
CA ARG A 81 22.22 -7.57 -2.22
C ARG A 81 23.36 -7.95 -1.30
N VAL A 82 24.45 -7.19 -1.36
CA VAL A 82 25.63 -7.30 -0.52
C VAL A 82 25.92 -5.94 0.09
N LYS A 83 26.05 -5.86 1.41
CA LYS A 83 26.26 -4.59 2.14
C LYS A 83 27.70 -4.36 2.59
N GLU A 84 28.47 -5.42 2.78
CA GLU A 84 29.84 -5.37 3.27
C GLU A 84 30.64 -6.51 2.63
N VAL A 85 31.88 -6.21 2.26
CA VAL A 85 32.81 -7.17 1.67
C VAL A 85 34.18 -6.95 2.29
N LEU A 86 34.73 -7.98 2.94
CA LEU A 86 36.06 -7.99 3.57
C LEU A 86 36.21 -6.86 4.62
N GLY A 87 35.21 -6.66 5.47
CA GLY A 87 35.20 -5.57 6.46
C GLY A 87 34.99 -4.16 5.88
N VAL A 88 34.71 -4.04 4.58
CA VAL A 88 34.54 -2.75 3.89
C VAL A 88 33.06 -2.56 3.49
N PRO A 89 32.41 -1.45 3.88
CA PRO A 89 31.04 -1.15 3.45
C PRO A 89 30.91 -1.06 1.94
N ALA A 90 29.76 -1.43 1.39
CA ALA A 90 29.51 -1.53 -0.06
C ALA A 90 29.91 -0.28 -0.87
N ASP A 91 29.71 0.91 -0.30
CA ASP A 91 30.07 2.20 -0.92
C ASP A 91 31.59 2.46 -0.95
N GLU A 92 32.36 1.75 -0.14
CA GLU A 92 33.81 1.92 -0.06
C GLU A 92 34.56 0.78 -0.78
N VAL A 93 33.86 -0.27 -1.22
CA VAL A 93 34.46 -1.37 -1.98
C VAL A 93 35.00 -0.87 -3.32
N GLN A 94 36.31 -1.02 -3.51
CA GLN A 94 37.07 -0.59 -4.69
C GLN A 94 38.11 -1.67 -5.08
N GLY A 95 38.88 -1.42 -6.16
CA GLY A 95 39.99 -2.28 -6.57
C GLY A 95 39.57 -3.69 -7.01
N GLU A 96 40.36 -4.69 -6.63
CA GLU A 96 40.14 -6.09 -7.02
C GLU A 96 38.81 -6.65 -6.51
N ALA A 97 38.37 -6.24 -5.31
CA ALA A 97 37.10 -6.69 -4.75
C ALA A 97 35.89 -6.19 -5.54
N ALA A 98 35.90 -4.91 -5.94
CA ALA A 98 34.88 -4.34 -6.81
C ALA A 98 34.86 -5.02 -8.19
N LYS A 99 36.04 -5.31 -8.76
CA LYS A 99 36.15 -6.02 -10.03
C LYS A 99 35.60 -7.45 -9.92
N ALA A 100 35.93 -8.18 -8.85
CA ALA A 100 35.40 -9.52 -8.62
C ALA A 100 33.87 -9.54 -8.52
N LEU A 101 33.26 -8.54 -7.88
CA LEU A 101 31.80 -8.37 -7.83
C LEU A 101 31.20 -8.11 -9.23
N GLN A 102 31.80 -7.20 -10.00
CA GLN A 102 31.36 -6.90 -11.37
C GLN A 102 31.47 -8.11 -12.29
N ASP A 103 32.60 -8.83 -12.23
CA ASP A 103 32.83 -10.06 -12.99
C ASP A 103 31.82 -11.17 -12.61
N ALA A 104 31.31 -11.14 -11.37
CA ALA A 104 30.23 -12.02 -10.89
C ALA A 104 28.81 -11.51 -11.20
N GLY A 105 28.68 -10.40 -11.94
CA GLY A 105 27.40 -9.82 -12.37
C GLY A 105 26.71 -8.92 -11.35
N TYR A 106 27.43 -8.44 -10.32
CA TYR A 106 26.90 -7.46 -9.39
C TYR A 106 27.07 -6.04 -9.92
N VAL A 107 26.04 -5.22 -9.72
CA VAL A 107 26.03 -3.79 -10.02
C VAL A 107 26.06 -3.00 -8.72
N ARG A 108 26.93 -1.99 -8.69
CA ARG A 108 27.03 -1.08 -7.55
C ARG A 108 25.84 -0.12 -7.53
N MET A 109 25.21 -0.05 -6.37
CA MET A 109 24.12 0.87 -6.03
C MET A 109 24.47 1.61 -4.74
N GLU A 110 23.75 2.67 -4.41
CA GLU A 110 23.94 3.41 -3.16
C GLU A 110 23.64 2.51 -1.97
N GLY A 111 24.65 2.29 -1.13
CA GLY A 111 24.57 1.46 0.08
C GLY A 111 24.65 -0.05 -0.16
N MET A 112 24.82 -0.53 -1.39
CA MET A 112 24.82 -1.97 -1.68
C MET A 112 25.39 -2.35 -3.06
N TRP A 113 25.85 -3.59 -3.19
CA TRP A 113 26.05 -4.25 -4.48
C TRP A 113 24.89 -5.20 -4.73
N THR A 114 24.29 -5.17 -5.92
CA THR A 114 23.09 -5.97 -6.21
C THR A 114 23.27 -6.84 -7.43
N ARG A 115 22.59 -7.99 -7.46
CA ARG A 115 22.53 -8.87 -8.63
C ARG A 115 21.08 -9.27 -8.86
N GLY A 116 20.65 -9.16 -10.11
CA GLY A 116 19.26 -9.39 -10.51
C GLY A 116 18.35 -8.18 -10.30
N GLY A 117 17.21 -8.18 -11.00
CA GLY A 117 16.25 -7.07 -10.97
C GLY A 117 16.69 -5.84 -11.76
N VAL A 118 16.12 -4.69 -11.40
CA VAL A 118 16.38 -3.40 -12.07
C VAL A 118 17.67 -2.78 -11.57
N GLU A 119 18.60 -2.51 -12.48
CA GLU A 119 19.92 -1.93 -12.22
C GLU A 119 19.90 -0.39 -12.11
N ARG A 120 18.91 0.17 -11.40
CA ARG A 120 18.75 1.64 -11.27
C ARG A 120 18.00 2.01 -10.00
N GLN A 121 18.49 3.06 -9.35
CA GLN A 121 17.88 3.69 -8.18
C GLN A 121 17.36 5.10 -8.49
N PHE A 122 16.37 5.51 -7.71
CA PHE A 122 15.63 6.76 -7.83
C PHE A 122 15.56 7.44 -6.47
N SER A 123 15.42 8.77 -6.46
CA SER A 123 15.13 9.45 -5.20
C SER A 123 13.71 9.11 -4.74
N ARG A 124 13.46 9.23 -3.43
CA ARG A 124 12.10 9.12 -2.87
C ARG A 124 11.13 10.11 -3.51
N GLU A 125 11.60 11.33 -3.84
CA GLU A 125 10.80 12.33 -4.54
C GLU A 125 10.41 11.89 -5.96
N ASP A 126 11.30 11.21 -6.69
CA ASP A 126 11.02 10.69 -8.03
C ASP A 126 9.97 9.57 -7.98
N LEU A 127 10.11 8.62 -7.05
CA LEU A 127 9.15 7.53 -6.86
C LEU A 127 7.76 8.06 -6.46
N LEU A 128 7.71 9.04 -5.56
CA LEU A 128 6.47 9.69 -5.17
C LEU A 128 5.87 10.51 -6.31
N GLY A 129 6.69 11.29 -7.01
CA GLY A 129 6.26 12.05 -8.19
C GLY A 129 5.68 11.14 -9.28
N TYR A 130 6.28 9.98 -9.48
CA TYR A 130 5.78 8.93 -10.36
C TYR A 130 4.42 8.38 -9.89
N ALA A 131 4.27 8.02 -8.61
CA ALA A 131 2.99 7.55 -8.07
C ALA A 131 1.89 8.60 -8.16
N MET A 132 2.21 9.87 -7.90
CA MET A 132 1.27 10.99 -8.07
C MET A 132 0.85 11.18 -9.54
N ARG A 133 1.78 10.95 -10.48
CA ARG A 133 1.53 11.05 -11.92
C ARG A 133 0.56 9.97 -12.37
N ARG A 134 0.81 8.71 -11.99
CA ARG A 134 -0.06 7.56 -12.32
C ARG A 134 -1.45 7.69 -11.69
N SER A 135 -1.53 8.28 -10.50
CA SER A 135 -2.79 8.41 -9.79
C SER A 135 -3.64 9.63 -10.18
N GLY A 136 -3.22 10.38 -11.21
CA GLY A 136 -3.96 11.53 -11.75
C GLY A 136 -3.99 12.75 -10.82
N LEU A 137 -3.09 12.82 -9.84
CA LEU A 137 -3.03 13.94 -8.90
C LEU A 137 -2.39 15.20 -9.51
N LEU A 138 -1.66 15.03 -10.60
CA LEU A 138 -0.91 16.09 -11.28
C LEU A 138 -1.76 16.72 -12.39
N PRO A 139 -1.62 18.03 -12.68
CA PRO A 139 -2.59 18.76 -13.51
C PRO A 139 -2.77 18.20 -14.92
N LYS A 140 -1.68 17.73 -15.56
CA LYS A 140 -1.73 17.20 -16.93
C LYS A 140 -2.39 15.81 -16.96
N GLU A 141 -2.24 15.06 -15.89
CA GLU A 141 -2.66 13.67 -15.72
C GLU A 141 -4.07 13.55 -15.10
N ALA A 142 -4.65 14.65 -14.63
CA ALA A 142 -6.01 14.68 -14.13
C ALA A 142 -7.00 14.11 -15.16
N TYR A 143 -7.85 13.19 -14.71
CA TYR A 143 -8.85 12.52 -15.52
C TYR A 143 -9.88 13.52 -16.07
N PRO A 144 -10.39 13.32 -17.30
CA PRO A 144 -11.35 14.23 -17.91
C PRO A 144 -12.61 14.43 -17.05
N ASN A 145 -13.11 13.35 -16.43
CA ASN A 145 -14.30 13.36 -15.58
C ASN A 145 -14.24 12.22 -14.56
N VAL A 146 -15.20 12.22 -13.62
CA VAL A 146 -15.28 11.24 -12.54
C VAL A 146 -15.44 9.79 -13.04
N MET A 147 -16.20 9.54 -14.11
CA MET A 147 -16.40 8.18 -14.64
C MET A 147 -15.12 7.60 -15.24
N GLU A 148 -14.35 8.40 -15.98
CA GLU A 148 -13.02 8.01 -16.45
C GLU A 148 -12.04 7.79 -15.28
N GLY A 149 -12.14 8.61 -14.23
CA GLY A 149 -11.42 8.39 -12.99
C GLY A 149 -11.74 7.02 -12.36
N VAL A 150 -13.03 6.70 -12.19
CA VAL A 150 -13.47 5.39 -11.67
C VAL A 150 -12.97 4.24 -12.54
N LYS A 151 -12.99 4.38 -13.87
CA LYS A 151 -12.45 3.39 -14.81
C LYS A 151 -10.94 3.18 -14.69
N ARG A 152 -10.20 4.19 -14.26
CA ARG A 152 -8.73 4.12 -14.09
C ARG A 152 -8.33 3.63 -12.70
N THR A 153 -9.10 3.97 -11.67
CA THR A 153 -8.75 3.71 -10.26
C THR A 153 -9.52 2.56 -9.62
N GLY A 154 -10.59 2.08 -10.26
CA GLY A 154 -11.55 1.16 -9.66
C GLY A 154 -12.58 1.82 -8.75
N GLY A 155 -12.53 3.15 -8.58
CA GLY A 155 -13.48 3.92 -7.79
C GLY A 155 -12.84 4.92 -6.83
N PHE A 156 -13.69 5.67 -6.11
CA PHE A 156 -13.27 6.72 -5.18
C PHE A 156 -13.94 6.57 -3.82
N ARG A 157 -13.23 6.88 -2.74
CA ARG A 157 -13.77 6.84 -1.38
C ARG A 157 -14.73 7.99 -1.05
N GLY A 158 -14.63 9.09 -1.77
CA GLY A 158 -15.44 10.29 -1.55
C GLY A 158 -15.07 11.41 -2.52
N ASP A 159 -15.88 12.47 -2.50
CA ASP A 159 -15.71 13.63 -3.37
C ASP A 159 -14.30 14.26 -3.28
N PRO A 160 -13.64 14.40 -2.10
CA PRO A 160 -12.27 14.91 -2.04
C PRO A 160 -11.28 14.12 -2.90
N ALA A 161 -11.37 12.79 -2.89
CA ALA A 161 -10.48 11.93 -3.67
C ALA A 161 -10.74 12.02 -5.18
N ALA A 162 -12.01 12.14 -5.56
CA ALA A 162 -12.42 12.30 -6.95
C ALA A 162 -12.02 13.68 -7.49
N PHE A 163 -12.28 14.75 -6.75
CA PHE A 163 -12.05 16.12 -7.19
C PHE A 163 -10.58 16.48 -7.26
N ALA A 164 -9.75 15.86 -6.42
CA ALA A 164 -8.29 15.95 -6.54
C ALA A 164 -7.78 15.45 -7.90
N ARG A 165 -8.48 14.48 -8.53
CA ARG A 165 -8.03 13.77 -9.74
C ARG A 165 -8.83 14.04 -11.00
N CYS A 166 -9.97 14.73 -10.91
CA CYS A 166 -10.90 14.89 -12.04
C CYS A 166 -11.09 16.37 -12.39
N ARG A 167 -11.02 16.68 -13.69
CA ARG A 167 -11.24 18.05 -14.21
C ARG A 167 -12.69 18.46 -14.08
N VAL A 168 -13.62 17.61 -14.52
CA VAL A 168 -15.06 17.80 -14.31
C VAL A 168 -15.48 17.16 -13.00
N LYS A 169 -15.87 18.00 -12.04
CA LYS A 169 -16.21 17.62 -10.66
C LYS A 169 -17.72 17.41 -10.55
N VAL A 170 -18.13 16.17 -10.32
CA VAL A 170 -19.53 15.81 -10.08
C VAL A 170 -19.58 15.02 -8.77
N PRO A 171 -20.41 15.40 -7.78
CA PRO A 171 -20.54 14.66 -6.53
C PRO A 171 -20.88 13.19 -6.78
N LEU A 172 -20.16 12.28 -6.12
CA LEU A 172 -20.32 10.83 -6.31
C LEU A 172 -21.73 10.37 -5.98
N LYS A 173 -22.36 10.99 -4.97
CA LYS A 173 -23.77 10.71 -4.61
C LYS A 173 -24.73 10.99 -5.77
N ARG A 174 -24.49 12.03 -6.57
CA ARG A 174 -25.32 12.34 -7.75
C ARG A 174 -25.18 11.25 -8.83
N LEU A 175 -23.98 10.71 -9.00
CA LEU A 175 -23.74 9.58 -9.93
C LEU A 175 -24.42 8.29 -9.44
N VAL A 176 -24.52 8.08 -8.12
CA VAL A 176 -25.31 6.99 -7.54
C VAL A 176 -26.81 7.18 -7.77
N GLU A 177 -27.31 8.41 -7.59
CA GLU A 177 -28.73 8.74 -7.84
C GLU A 177 -29.12 8.56 -9.32
N GLN A 178 -28.18 8.79 -10.24
CA GLN A 178 -28.31 8.52 -11.68
C GLN A 178 -28.16 7.04 -12.04
N GLY A 179 -27.79 6.16 -11.10
CA GLY A 179 -27.58 4.74 -11.35
C GLY A 179 -26.26 4.39 -12.06
N LEU A 180 -25.31 5.32 -12.11
CA LEU A 180 -24.00 5.13 -12.77
C LEU A 180 -22.97 4.52 -11.83
N LEU A 181 -23.07 4.80 -10.53
CA LEU A 181 -22.19 4.28 -9.48
C LEU A 181 -23.00 3.63 -8.35
N TYR A 182 -22.30 2.86 -7.54
CA TYR A 182 -22.80 2.21 -6.34
C TYR A 182 -21.85 2.45 -5.18
N SER A 183 -22.39 2.58 -3.97
CA SER A 183 -21.60 2.52 -2.75
C SER A 183 -21.41 1.07 -2.34
N VAL A 184 -20.16 0.67 -2.14
CA VAL A 184 -19.77 -0.69 -1.72
C VAL A 184 -18.69 -0.62 -0.66
N THR A 185 -18.49 -1.71 0.08
CA THR A 185 -17.21 -1.95 0.74
C THR A 185 -16.25 -2.53 -0.30
N GLY A 186 -15.27 -1.74 -0.74
CA GLY A 186 -14.34 -2.10 -1.80
C GLY A 186 -13.24 -3.06 -1.39
N PHE A 187 -12.22 -3.13 -2.23
CA PHE A 187 -10.96 -3.82 -1.96
C PHE A 187 -9.83 -2.80 -2.21
N PRO A 188 -9.15 -2.28 -1.17
CA PRO A 188 -9.20 -2.65 0.27
C PRO A 188 -10.56 -2.45 0.97
N GLU A 189 -10.81 -3.16 2.08
CA GLU A 189 -12.09 -3.20 2.83
C GLU A 189 -12.46 -1.83 3.43
N GLN A 190 -12.95 -0.91 2.61
CA GLN A 190 -13.35 0.46 2.95
C GLN A 190 -14.53 0.89 2.07
N MET A 191 -15.34 1.85 2.53
CA MET A 191 -16.43 2.38 1.70
C MET A 191 -15.85 3.12 0.48
N MET A 192 -16.37 2.80 -0.70
CA MET A 192 -16.07 3.50 -1.94
C MET A 192 -17.26 3.52 -2.89
N TYR A 193 -17.20 4.45 -3.85
CA TYR A 193 -18.12 4.58 -4.96
C TYR A 193 -17.47 4.01 -6.21
N THR A 194 -18.13 3.03 -6.83
CA THR A 194 -17.60 2.32 -8.00
C THR A 194 -18.70 1.80 -8.92
N THR A 195 -18.33 1.25 -10.07
CA THR A 195 -19.26 0.58 -10.99
C THR A 195 -19.56 -0.85 -10.52
N MET A 196 -20.62 -1.44 -11.05
CA MET A 196 -20.96 -2.85 -10.74
C MET A 196 -19.86 -3.82 -11.20
N GLN A 197 -19.17 -3.51 -12.30
CA GLN A 197 -18.07 -4.32 -12.82
C GLN A 197 -16.92 -4.44 -11.81
N TYR A 198 -16.47 -3.32 -11.24
CA TYR A 198 -15.43 -3.34 -10.21
C TYR A 198 -15.92 -3.91 -8.89
N ALA A 199 -17.18 -3.67 -8.51
CA ALA A 199 -17.76 -4.33 -7.33
C ALA A 199 -17.69 -5.86 -7.48
N SER A 200 -17.99 -6.38 -8.67
CA SER A 200 -17.90 -7.82 -8.98
C SER A 200 -16.46 -8.33 -8.88
N LEU A 201 -15.49 -7.58 -9.41
CA LEU A 201 -14.06 -7.89 -9.26
C LEU A 201 -13.64 -7.93 -7.79
N PHE A 202 -14.06 -6.94 -6.98
CA PHE A 202 -13.72 -6.88 -5.56
C PHE A 202 -14.35 -8.03 -4.77
N ARG A 203 -15.59 -8.41 -5.10
CA ARG A 203 -16.27 -9.58 -4.51
C ARG A 203 -15.44 -10.83 -4.71
N ASP A 204 -15.03 -11.11 -5.95
CA ASP A 204 -14.29 -12.33 -6.27
C ASP A 204 -12.85 -12.27 -5.72
N ALA A 205 -12.18 -11.12 -5.76
CA ALA A 205 -10.84 -10.94 -5.20
C ALA A 205 -10.79 -11.13 -3.68
N LYS A 206 -11.87 -10.78 -2.97
CA LYS A 206 -12.00 -11.09 -1.54
C LYS A 206 -12.20 -12.57 -1.28
N GLY A 207 -12.93 -13.27 -2.15
CA GLY A 207 -13.10 -14.72 -2.09
C GLY A 207 -13.65 -15.25 -0.76
N ARG A 208 -14.45 -14.44 -0.05
CA ARG A 208 -14.93 -14.80 1.29
C ARG A 208 -16.08 -15.79 1.21
N GLU A 209 -15.95 -16.89 1.94
CA GLU A 209 -17.06 -17.82 2.14
C GLU A 209 -18.12 -17.19 3.04
N LEU A 210 -19.38 -17.39 2.65
CA LEU A 210 -20.52 -16.85 3.38
C LEU A 210 -21.05 -17.87 4.40
N SER A 211 -21.48 -17.37 5.56
CA SER A 211 -22.28 -18.12 6.53
C SER A 211 -23.63 -18.53 5.93
N ASP A 212 -24.28 -19.52 6.54
CA ASP A 212 -25.59 -19.98 6.08
C ASP A 212 -26.68 -18.90 6.21
N ASP A 213 -26.54 -18.03 7.21
CA ASP A 213 -27.39 -16.85 7.39
C ASP A 213 -27.21 -15.85 6.26
N ALA A 214 -25.96 -15.52 5.92
CA ALA A 214 -25.66 -14.65 4.78
C ALA A 214 -26.15 -15.26 3.46
N LYS A 215 -25.97 -16.57 3.24
CA LYS A 215 -26.52 -17.28 2.07
C LYS A 215 -28.05 -17.23 2.02
N ALA A 216 -28.73 -17.38 3.16
CA ALA A 216 -30.18 -17.23 3.24
C ALA A 216 -30.64 -15.82 2.85
N MET A 217 -29.91 -14.79 3.29
CA MET A 217 -30.16 -13.41 2.90
C MET A 217 -29.92 -13.16 1.40
N VAL A 218 -28.89 -13.77 0.80
CA VAL A 218 -28.67 -13.70 -0.66
C VAL A 218 -29.86 -14.28 -1.42
N ARG A 219 -30.32 -15.49 -1.07
CA ARG A 219 -31.49 -16.12 -1.70
C ARG A 219 -32.77 -15.28 -1.57
N MET A 220 -32.93 -14.59 -0.44
CA MET A 220 -34.03 -13.65 -0.25
C MET A 220 -33.90 -12.43 -1.18
N LEU A 221 -32.70 -11.86 -1.28
CA LEU A 221 -32.40 -10.71 -2.13
C LEU A 221 -32.65 -11.04 -3.61
N GLU A 222 -32.21 -12.19 -4.12
CA GLU A 222 -32.41 -12.61 -5.52
C GLU A 222 -33.86 -12.50 -6.00
N ARG A 223 -34.84 -12.66 -5.11
CA ARG A 223 -36.28 -12.60 -5.43
C ARG A 223 -36.90 -11.21 -5.23
N ASN A 224 -36.24 -10.28 -4.55
CA ASN A 224 -36.88 -9.07 -4.01
C ASN A 224 -36.11 -7.76 -4.29
N LEU A 225 -35.01 -7.81 -5.04
CA LEU A 225 -34.15 -6.66 -5.32
C LEU A 225 -34.64 -5.76 -6.48
N PRO A 226 -34.24 -4.46 -6.51
CA PRO A 226 -33.52 -3.73 -5.47
C PRO A 226 -34.45 -3.36 -4.30
N MET A 227 -33.97 -3.33 -3.05
CA MET A 227 -34.84 -3.09 -1.89
C MET A 227 -34.26 -2.11 -0.86
N PRO A 228 -35.09 -1.30 -0.17
CA PRO A 228 -34.62 -0.45 0.91
C PRO A 228 -34.22 -1.29 2.12
N ARG A 229 -33.27 -0.78 2.92
CA ARG A 229 -32.78 -1.45 4.13
C ARG A 229 -33.91 -1.86 5.08
N ARG A 230 -34.92 -1.02 5.29
CA ARG A 230 -36.07 -1.36 6.16
C ARG A 230 -36.79 -2.62 5.68
N ALA A 231 -37.11 -2.71 4.39
CA ALA A 231 -37.76 -3.89 3.81
C ALA A 231 -36.88 -5.14 3.88
N PHE A 232 -35.55 -4.99 3.85
CA PHE A 232 -34.61 -6.11 4.03
C PHE A 232 -34.76 -6.74 5.42
N PHE A 233 -34.89 -5.92 6.46
CA PHE A 233 -35.12 -6.42 7.83
C PHE A 233 -36.51 -7.00 8.02
N GLU A 234 -37.56 -6.34 7.49
CA GLU A 234 -38.94 -6.81 7.60
C GLU A 234 -39.18 -8.16 6.89
N ARG A 235 -38.44 -8.44 5.82
CA ARG A 235 -38.56 -9.68 5.04
C ARG A 235 -37.60 -10.78 5.47
N SER A 236 -36.66 -10.46 6.36
CA SER A 236 -35.68 -11.42 6.82
C SER A 236 -36.38 -12.58 7.53
N VAL A 237 -36.00 -13.80 7.17
CA VAL A 237 -36.39 -15.03 7.89
C VAL A 237 -35.61 -15.20 9.19
N LEU A 238 -34.61 -14.36 9.42
CA LEU A 238 -33.75 -14.38 10.61
C LEU A 238 -34.22 -13.32 11.60
N GLY A 239 -33.87 -13.52 12.89
CA GLY A 239 -34.05 -12.48 13.90
C GLY A 239 -33.23 -11.20 13.59
N PRO A 240 -33.58 -10.03 14.19
CA PRO A 240 -32.94 -8.75 13.85
C PRO A 240 -31.41 -8.73 14.00
N SER A 241 -30.88 -9.35 15.07
CA SER A 241 -29.43 -9.41 15.32
C SER A 241 -28.69 -10.21 14.24
N ARG A 242 -29.15 -11.43 13.96
CA ARG A 242 -28.59 -12.31 12.93
C ARG A 242 -28.69 -11.69 11.53
N THR A 243 -29.81 -11.02 11.24
CA THR A 243 -29.98 -10.27 9.99
C THR A 243 -28.96 -9.15 9.84
N GLN A 244 -28.68 -8.41 10.91
CA GLN A 244 -27.69 -7.34 10.92
C GLN A 244 -26.26 -7.88 10.75
N GLU A 245 -25.95 -9.01 11.39
CA GLU A 245 -24.67 -9.68 11.26
C GLU A 245 -24.45 -10.22 9.84
N ALA A 246 -25.44 -10.93 9.29
CA ALA A 246 -25.45 -11.39 7.91
C ALA A 246 -25.26 -10.22 6.92
N LEU A 247 -25.96 -9.09 7.14
CA LEU A 247 -25.78 -7.91 6.30
C LEU A 247 -24.37 -7.32 6.42
N ARG A 248 -23.77 -7.25 7.61
CA ARG A 248 -22.37 -6.80 7.76
C ARG A 248 -21.42 -7.71 7.01
N GLU A 249 -21.61 -9.02 7.08
CA GLU A 249 -20.84 -10.02 6.35
C GLU A 249 -20.95 -9.82 4.84
N LEU A 250 -22.17 -9.67 4.31
CA LEU A 250 -22.42 -9.40 2.89
C LEU A 250 -21.75 -8.10 2.42
N ASN A 251 -21.78 -7.04 3.24
CA ASN A 251 -21.08 -5.80 2.92
C ASN A 251 -19.57 -6.04 2.85
N LYS A 252 -18.99 -6.65 3.89
CA LYS A 252 -17.55 -6.94 3.95
C LYS A 252 -17.07 -7.80 2.79
N ALA A 253 -17.88 -8.75 2.32
CA ALA A 253 -17.60 -9.59 1.15
C ALA A 253 -17.93 -8.94 -0.21
N THR A 254 -18.40 -7.68 -0.22
CA THR A 254 -18.85 -6.98 -1.45
C THR A 254 -19.97 -7.71 -2.20
N VAL A 255 -20.78 -8.51 -1.50
CA VAL A 255 -21.91 -9.23 -2.11
C VAL A 255 -23.11 -8.30 -2.30
N VAL A 256 -23.18 -7.23 -1.51
CA VAL A 256 -24.20 -6.18 -1.64
C VAL A 256 -23.59 -4.82 -1.98
N ALA A 257 -24.37 -4.03 -2.70
CA ALA A 257 -24.08 -2.65 -3.03
C ALA A 257 -25.31 -1.77 -2.76
N TYR A 258 -25.09 -0.46 -2.59
CA TYR A 258 -26.15 0.53 -2.40
C TYR A 258 -26.21 1.45 -3.62
N GLY A 259 -27.34 1.42 -4.31
CA GLY A 259 -27.62 2.25 -5.48
C GLY A 259 -28.55 3.42 -5.15
N ARG A 260 -29.36 3.81 -6.14
CA ARG A 260 -30.35 4.88 -6.03
C ARG A 260 -31.23 4.72 -4.79
N ASN A 261 -31.46 5.82 -4.08
CA ASN A 261 -32.25 5.88 -2.83
C ASN A 261 -31.76 4.92 -1.74
N ASN A 262 -30.46 4.62 -1.72
CA ASN A 262 -29.82 3.69 -0.77
C ASN A 262 -30.47 2.29 -0.77
N ARG A 263 -30.97 1.85 -1.93
CA ARG A 263 -31.51 0.50 -2.10
C ARG A 263 -30.35 -0.48 -2.20
N ILE A 264 -30.45 -1.54 -1.41
CA ILE A 264 -29.58 -2.70 -1.47
C ILE A 264 -29.80 -3.38 -2.82
N THR A 265 -28.71 -3.79 -3.46
CA THR A 265 -28.65 -4.63 -4.65
C THR A 265 -27.59 -5.70 -4.48
N LEU A 266 -27.74 -6.85 -5.14
CA LEU A 266 -26.70 -7.86 -5.22
C LEU A 266 -25.64 -7.41 -6.23
N VAL A 267 -24.40 -7.66 -5.88
CA VAL A 267 -23.25 -7.57 -6.77
C VAL A 267 -23.08 -8.95 -7.40
N PRO A 268 -23.14 -9.10 -8.73
CA PRO A 268 -22.93 -10.40 -9.36
C PRO A 268 -21.46 -10.84 -9.22
N PRO A 269 -21.15 -12.14 -9.39
CA PRO A 269 -19.76 -12.56 -9.58
C PRO A 269 -19.21 -11.96 -10.88
N SER A 270 -17.91 -11.67 -10.92
CA SER A 270 -17.21 -11.30 -12.16
C SER A 270 -16.95 -12.50 -13.08
N GLY A 271 -17.02 -13.70 -12.53
CA GLY A 271 -16.74 -14.97 -13.23
C GLY A 271 -15.29 -15.42 -13.15
N LEU A 272 -14.44 -14.63 -12.49
CA LEU A 272 -13.04 -14.95 -12.24
C LEU A 272 -12.91 -15.82 -10.98
N THR A 273 -11.88 -16.67 -10.96
CA THR A 273 -11.43 -17.28 -9.70
C THR A 273 -10.87 -16.21 -8.76
N VAL A 274 -10.78 -16.52 -7.47
CA VAL A 274 -10.21 -15.62 -6.45
C VAL A 274 -8.80 -15.15 -6.85
N ARG A 275 -7.98 -16.07 -7.36
CA ARG A 275 -6.60 -15.81 -7.78
C ARG A 275 -6.54 -14.86 -8.99
N GLU A 276 -7.34 -15.13 -10.02
CA GLU A 276 -7.43 -14.27 -11.22
C GLU A 276 -7.94 -12.87 -10.86
N ALA A 277 -8.98 -12.78 -10.03
CA ALA A 277 -9.53 -11.51 -9.57
C ALA A 277 -8.51 -10.69 -8.75
N ARG A 278 -7.69 -11.37 -7.92
CA ARG A 278 -6.59 -10.72 -7.20
C ARG A 278 -5.52 -10.22 -8.17
N LEU A 279 -5.10 -11.01 -9.16
CA LEU A 279 -4.14 -10.55 -10.17
C LEU A 279 -4.66 -9.32 -10.92
N GLU A 280 -5.90 -9.34 -11.39
CA GLU A 280 -6.52 -8.19 -12.07
C GLU A 280 -6.62 -6.95 -11.17
N HIS A 281 -6.94 -7.15 -9.88
CA HIS A 281 -6.94 -6.07 -8.92
C HIS A 281 -5.53 -5.50 -8.69
N LEU A 282 -4.51 -6.35 -8.58
CA LEU A 282 -3.12 -5.90 -8.48
C LEU A 282 -2.68 -5.14 -9.73
N ARG A 283 -3.04 -5.62 -10.94
CA ARG A 283 -2.79 -4.88 -12.19
C ARG A 283 -3.44 -3.50 -12.17
N LEU A 284 -4.67 -3.38 -11.65
CA LEU A 284 -5.35 -2.10 -11.46
C LEU A 284 -4.58 -1.19 -10.48
N LEU A 285 -4.10 -1.71 -9.35
CA LEU A 285 -3.32 -0.93 -8.38
C LEU A 285 -1.99 -0.46 -8.97
N PHE A 286 -1.22 -1.33 -9.63
CA PHE A 286 0.01 -0.92 -10.28
C PHE A 286 -0.25 0.06 -11.42
N ARG A 287 -1.34 -0.09 -12.19
CA ARG A 287 -1.72 0.93 -13.19
C ARG A 287 -1.98 2.30 -12.56
N ASN A 288 -2.47 2.34 -11.33
CA ASN A 288 -2.85 3.58 -10.64
C ASN A 288 -1.71 4.22 -9.81
N TYR A 289 -0.85 3.42 -9.17
CA TYR A 289 0.23 3.94 -8.30
C TYR A 289 1.63 3.69 -8.86
N GLY A 290 1.76 2.76 -9.81
CA GLY A 290 2.99 2.53 -10.55
C GLY A 290 4.03 1.68 -9.82
N VAL A 291 4.25 1.91 -8.52
CA VAL A 291 5.30 1.27 -7.72
C VAL A 291 4.78 0.90 -6.33
N PHE A 292 5.24 -0.22 -5.78
CA PHE A 292 4.92 -0.68 -4.42
C PHE A 292 6.06 -1.54 -3.87
N THR A 293 6.28 -1.51 -2.56
CA THR A 293 6.91 -2.64 -1.85
C THR A 293 5.84 -3.67 -1.47
N ALA A 294 6.21 -4.93 -1.22
CA ALA A 294 5.25 -5.97 -0.81
C ALA A 294 4.56 -5.60 0.52
N GLU A 295 5.32 -5.03 1.46
CA GLU A 295 4.84 -4.59 2.76
C GLU A 295 3.89 -3.38 2.63
N ASN A 296 4.24 -2.39 1.81
CA ASN A 296 3.37 -1.24 1.55
C ASN A 296 2.05 -1.69 0.89
N LEU A 297 2.13 -2.56 -0.11
CA LEU A 297 0.96 -3.10 -0.80
C LEU A 297 0.07 -3.96 0.13
N SER A 298 0.67 -4.78 0.99
CA SER A 298 -0.09 -5.57 1.97
C SER A 298 -0.84 -4.67 2.96
N ARG A 299 -0.20 -3.61 3.46
CA ARG A 299 -0.86 -2.61 4.32
C ARG A 299 -1.93 -1.84 3.58
N PHE A 300 -1.67 -1.44 2.33
CA PHE A 300 -2.65 -0.78 1.46
C PHE A 300 -3.91 -1.65 1.29
N LEU A 301 -3.72 -2.94 1.07
CA LEU A 301 -4.78 -3.95 0.99
C LEU A 301 -5.37 -4.34 2.35
N ARG A 302 -4.96 -3.70 3.45
CA ARG A 302 -5.38 -3.98 4.83
C ARG A 302 -5.20 -5.44 5.25
N LEU A 303 -4.11 -6.06 4.79
CA LEU A 303 -3.72 -7.44 5.13
C LEU A 303 -4.73 -8.51 4.66
N GLU A 304 -5.58 -8.19 3.69
CA GLU A 304 -6.59 -9.11 3.16
C GLU A 304 -5.99 -10.26 2.34
N ILE A 305 -4.80 -10.05 1.75
CA ILE A 305 -4.04 -11.09 1.06
C ILE A 305 -2.87 -11.51 1.94
N PRO A 306 -2.74 -12.80 2.31
CA PRO A 306 -1.58 -13.29 3.04
C PRO A 306 -0.27 -12.98 2.32
N MET A 307 0.77 -12.58 3.04
CA MET A 307 2.04 -12.14 2.44
C MET A 307 2.67 -13.18 1.49
N ARG A 308 2.59 -14.47 1.83
CA ARG A 308 3.06 -15.57 0.98
C ARG A 308 2.36 -15.57 -0.38
N GLU A 309 1.04 -15.42 -0.38
CA GLU A 309 0.25 -15.37 -1.60
C GLU A 309 0.52 -14.07 -2.37
N LEU A 310 0.57 -12.93 -1.68
CA LEU A 310 0.88 -11.64 -2.32
C LEU A 310 2.21 -11.69 -3.08
N ARG A 311 3.26 -12.25 -2.47
CA ARG A 311 4.57 -12.42 -3.12
C ARG A 311 4.51 -13.37 -4.32
N SER A 312 3.73 -14.45 -4.24
CA SER A 312 3.51 -15.35 -5.39
C SER A 312 2.82 -14.62 -6.55
N LEU A 313 1.78 -13.84 -6.28
CA LEU A 313 1.10 -13.03 -7.30
C LEU A 313 2.03 -11.97 -7.92
N LEU A 314 2.87 -11.32 -7.12
CA LEU A 314 3.86 -10.36 -7.60
C LEU A 314 4.95 -11.02 -8.46
N SER A 315 5.36 -12.26 -8.13
CA SER A 315 6.29 -13.05 -8.94
C SER A 315 5.71 -13.34 -10.32
N GLU A 316 4.48 -13.85 -10.37
CA GLU A 316 3.78 -14.12 -11.63
C GLU A 316 3.64 -12.87 -12.50
N LEU A 317 3.26 -11.73 -11.90
CA LEU A 317 3.20 -10.46 -12.64
C LEU A 317 4.57 -10.00 -13.16
N THR A 318 5.66 -10.42 -12.51
CA THR A 318 7.03 -10.13 -12.96
C THR A 318 7.46 -11.09 -14.08
N GLU A 319 7.13 -12.38 -13.96
CA GLU A 319 7.39 -13.43 -14.96
C GLU A 319 6.65 -13.16 -16.27
N GLU A 320 5.39 -12.68 -16.19
CA GLU A 320 4.60 -12.23 -17.36
C GLU A 320 5.15 -10.94 -18.00
N GLY A 321 6.12 -10.27 -17.37
CA GLY A 321 6.69 -9.01 -17.84
C GLY A 321 5.83 -7.78 -17.60
N PHE A 322 4.75 -7.88 -16.82
CA PHE A 322 3.94 -6.73 -16.42
C PHE A 322 4.67 -5.83 -15.40
N LEU A 323 5.37 -6.45 -14.45
CA LEU A 323 6.18 -5.77 -13.45
C LEU A 323 7.67 -6.02 -13.68
N ALA A 324 8.47 -5.07 -13.19
CA ALA A 324 9.87 -5.26 -12.88
C ALA A 324 10.05 -5.12 -11.37
N LYS A 325 11.13 -5.70 -10.83
CA LYS A 325 11.47 -5.60 -9.41
C LYS A 325 12.91 -5.17 -9.20
N GLY A 326 13.18 -4.42 -8.14
CA GLY A 326 14.49 -3.82 -7.91
C GLY A 326 14.61 -3.15 -6.54
N PHE A 327 15.84 -2.83 -6.13
CA PHE A 327 16.10 -1.87 -5.06
C PHE A 327 16.01 -0.47 -5.66
N LEU A 328 14.78 0.06 -5.76
CA LEU A 328 14.53 1.26 -6.56
C LEU A 328 14.73 2.57 -5.79
N GLU A 329 14.72 2.57 -4.47
CA GLU A 329 14.93 3.78 -3.66
C GLU A 329 16.42 3.89 -3.27
N LYS A 330 17.02 5.06 -3.49
CA LYS A 330 18.38 5.37 -3.04
C LYS A 330 18.50 5.24 -1.52
N GLY A 331 19.49 4.48 -1.07
CA GLY A 331 19.68 4.16 0.35
C GLY A 331 18.57 3.30 0.97
N GLY A 332 17.60 2.84 0.18
CA GLY A 332 16.46 2.05 0.63
C GLY A 332 16.74 0.55 0.57
N ASP A 333 16.35 -0.17 1.61
CA ASP A 333 16.51 -1.62 1.71
C ASP A 333 15.32 -2.41 1.16
N ALA A 334 14.23 -1.76 0.75
CA ALA A 334 13.04 -2.47 0.34
C ALA A 334 13.11 -2.87 -1.14
N VAL A 335 12.72 -4.11 -1.44
CA VAL A 335 12.44 -4.52 -2.81
C VAL A 335 11.13 -3.87 -3.26
N HIS A 336 11.20 -3.18 -4.38
CA HIS A 336 10.07 -2.53 -5.01
C HIS A 336 9.68 -3.30 -6.27
N TRP A 337 8.39 -3.41 -6.50
CA TRP A 337 7.80 -3.77 -7.79
C TRP A 337 7.32 -2.52 -8.47
N VAL A 338 7.51 -2.44 -9.78
CA VAL A 338 7.16 -1.29 -10.59
C VAL A 338 6.64 -1.73 -11.95
N LEU A 339 5.75 -0.95 -12.56
CA LEU A 339 5.35 -1.18 -13.95
C LEU A 339 6.58 -1.17 -14.86
N ARG A 340 6.78 -2.28 -15.59
CA ARG A 340 7.94 -2.46 -16.46
C ARG A 340 7.99 -1.40 -17.57
N GLU A 341 6.84 -1.07 -18.13
CA GLU A 341 6.70 -0.05 -19.20
C GLU A 341 7.18 1.35 -18.79
N ASP A 342 7.17 1.66 -17.49
CA ASP A 342 7.38 3.02 -17.01
C ASP A 342 8.79 3.29 -16.45
N LEU A 343 9.66 2.27 -16.36
CA LEU A 343 11.02 2.39 -15.82
C LEU A 343 11.83 3.55 -16.44
N GLY A 344 11.67 3.79 -17.74
CA GLY A 344 12.34 4.88 -18.46
C GLY A 344 11.84 6.28 -18.10
N THR A 345 10.69 6.40 -17.41
CA THR A 345 9.99 7.67 -17.20
C THR A 345 9.82 8.08 -15.74
N ILE A 346 10.35 7.30 -14.79
CA ILE A 346 10.19 7.57 -13.35
C ILE A 346 10.71 8.97 -12.98
N GLU A 347 11.93 9.32 -13.38
CA GLU A 347 12.59 10.63 -13.13
C GLU A 347 12.00 11.80 -13.94
N LYS A 348 10.93 11.58 -14.71
CA LYS A 348 10.29 12.67 -15.45
C LYS A 348 9.77 13.69 -14.45
N LYS A 349 10.44 14.85 -14.41
CA LYS A 349 10.05 15.99 -13.58
C LYS A 349 8.59 16.33 -13.83
N VAL A 350 7.87 16.53 -12.73
CA VAL A 350 6.48 16.94 -12.81
C VAL A 350 6.35 18.38 -12.35
N ALA A 351 5.51 19.15 -13.05
CA ALA A 351 5.10 20.44 -12.57
C ALA A 351 4.41 20.26 -11.21
N GLY A 352 4.91 20.96 -10.20
CA GLY A 352 4.31 20.94 -8.88
C GLY A 352 2.86 21.41 -8.93
N ARG A 353 2.02 20.79 -8.12
CA ARG A 353 0.67 21.24 -7.81
C ARG A 353 0.52 21.28 -6.31
N GLU A 354 -0.11 22.32 -5.82
CA GLU A 354 -0.53 22.38 -4.43
C GLU A 354 -1.85 21.65 -4.26
N LEU A 355 -1.90 20.71 -3.31
CA LEU A 355 -3.11 19.96 -3.01
C LEU A 355 -3.12 19.45 -1.57
N VAL A 356 -4.32 19.07 -1.13
CA VAL A 356 -4.51 18.31 0.11
C VAL A 356 -4.78 16.84 -0.26
N LEU A 357 -3.93 15.95 0.23
CA LEU A 357 -4.26 14.52 0.29
C LEU A 357 -5.08 14.27 1.55
N TYR A 358 -6.39 14.19 1.36
CA TYR A 358 -7.32 14.04 2.47
C TYR A 358 -7.22 12.65 3.12
N GLN A 359 -7.45 12.59 4.43
CA GLN A 359 -7.32 11.34 5.22
C GLN A 359 -8.19 10.18 4.73
N PHE A 360 -9.30 10.47 4.04
CA PHE A 360 -10.19 9.47 3.44
C PHE A 360 -9.92 9.21 1.95
N ASP A 361 -8.76 9.63 1.44
CA ASP A 361 -8.23 9.17 0.15
C ASP A 361 -7.70 7.73 0.24
N ASN A 362 -7.38 7.09 -0.89
CA ASN A 362 -6.64 5.83 -0.90
C ASN A 362 -5.12 6.09 -0.84
N MET A 363 -4.65 7.21 -1.37
CA MET A 363 -3.25 7.62 -1.31
C MET A 363 -2.76 7.80 0.13
N SER A 364 -3.64 8.07 1.11
CA SER A 364 -3.25 8.11 2.52
C SER A 364 -2.82 6.76 3.07
N HIS A 365 -3.30 5.64 2.49
CA HIS A 365 -2.83 4.29 2.83
C HIS A 365 -1.52 3.96 2.11
N TYR A 366 -1.35 4.47 0.89
CA TYR A 366 -0.09 4.36 0.17
C TYR A 366 1.04 5.08 0.91
N LEU A 367 0.76 6.29 1.41
CA LEU A 367 1.67 7.13 2.19
C LEU A 367 1.51 6.96 3.71
N TYR A 368 1.18 5.74 4.16
CA TYR A 368 0.88 5.50 5.57
C TYR A 368 2.03 5.91 6.50
N ASP A 369 3.26 5.58 6.12
CA ASP A 369 4.45 5.85 6.93
C ASP A 369 4.70 7.38 7.01
N GLU A 370 4.56 8.11 5.90
CA GLU A 370 4.63 9.58 5.87
C GLU A 370 3.53 10.24 6.68
N VAL A 371 2.29 9.76 6.56
CA VAL A 371 1.14 10.29 7.34
C VAL A 371 1.38 10.07 8.83
N ARG A 372 1.85 8.89 9.23
CA ARG A 372 2.14 8.59 10.63
C ARG A 372 3.28 9.45 11.17
N GLU A 373 4.36 9.60 10.41
CA GLU A 373 5.53 10.40 10.79
C GLU A 373 5.16 11.89 10.95
N LYS A 374 4.43 12.47 9.99
CA LYS A 374 4.11 13.90 9.99
C LYS A 374 2.91 14.24 10.87
N CYS A 375 1.83 13.47 10.81
CA CYS A 375 0.58 13.76 11.53
C CYS A 375 0.49 13.14 12.93
N GLY A 376 1.39 12.21 13.28
CA GLY A 376 1.30 11.42 14.51
C GLY A 376 0.12 10.44 14.56
N GLY A 377 -0.51 10.14 13.41
CA GLY A 377 -1.69 9.28 13.31
C GLY A 377 -2.50 9.54 12.03
N MET A 378 -3.79 9.21 12.05
CA MET A 378 -4.69 9.49 10.91
C MET A 378 -4.78 11.00 10.67
N GLY A 379 -4.36 11.44 9.48
CA GLY A 379 -4.35 12.85 9.10
C GLY A 379 -4.31 13.04 7.59
N SER A 380 -4.35 14.31 7.19
CA SER A 380 -4.27 14.75 5.79
C SER A 380 -2.93 15.42 5.55
N LEU A 381 -2.33 15.17 4.39
CA LEU A 381 -1.07 15.82 3.99
C LEU A 381 -1.37 17.03 3.11
N VAL A 382 -0.61 18.10 3.31
CA VAL A 382 -0.60 19.28 2.43
C VAL A 382 0.67 19.20 1.60
N MET A 383 0.52 19.16 0.28
CA MET A 383 1.61 18.84 -0.63
C MET A 383 1.81 19.91 -1.69
N ARG A 384 3.06 20.09 -2.12
CA ARG A 384 3.47 20.82 -3.32
C ARG A 384 4.26 19.86 -4.21
N GLY A 385 3.61 19.29 -5.21
CA GLY A 385 4.16 18.14 -5.94
C GLY A 385 4.45 16.99 -4.96
N PRO A 386 5.60 16.29 -5.06
CA PRO A 386 5.94 15.21 -4.13
C PRO A 386 6.32 15.71 -2.73
N GLN A 387 6.52 17.01 -2.53
CA GLN A 387 6.97 17.55 -1.24
C GLN A 387 5.80 17.78 -0.28
N VAL A 388 5.94 17.31 0.95
CA VAL A 388 4.99 17.58 2.03
C VAL A 388 5.34 18.92 2.68
N ILE A 389 4.49 19.92 2.53
CA ILE A 389 4.68 21.29 3.06
C ILE A 389 3.92 21.53 4.37
N GLY A 390 3.06 20.59 4.76
CA GLY A 390 2.31 20.64 6.01
C GLY A 390 1.44 19.40 6.17
N CYS A 391 0.75 19.31 7.30
CA CYS A 391 -0.23 18.26 7.54
C CYS A 391 -1.28 18.70 8.57
N PHE A 392 -2.43 18.06 8.59
CA PHE A 392 -3.45 18.37 9.59
C PHE A 392 -4.32 17.17 9.96
N ARG A 393 -4.83 17.17 11.18
CA ARG A 393 -5.85 16.24 11.66
C ARG A 393 -7.20 16.93 11.71
N SER A 394 -8.24 16.22 11.27
CA SER A 394 -9.58 16.80 11.20
C SER A 394 -10.68 15.81 11.55
N LYS A 395 -11.77 16.34 12.08
CA LYS A 395 -13.06 15.65 12.20
C LYS A 395 -14.04 16.28 11.21
N HIS A 396 -14.88 15.45 10.62
CA HIS A 396 -15.82 15.88 9.60
C HIS A 396 -17.24 15.47 10.00
N ALA A 397 -18.16 16.43 9.96
CA ALA A 397 -19.58 16.23 10.24
C ALA A 397 -20.42 16.98 9.19
N GLY A 398 -21.00 16.25 8.24
CA GLY A 398 -21.82 16.87 7.19
C GLY A 398 -21.00 17.74 6.24
N LYS A 399 -21.11 19.07 6.37
CA LYS A 399 -20.28 20.04 5.62
C LYS A 399 -19.25 20.75 6.52
N ASP A 400 -19.27 20.47 7.82
CA ASP A 400 -18.37 21.09 8.78
C ASP A 400 -17.09 20.25 8.91
N LEU A 401 -15.95 20.90 8.67
CA LEU A 401 -14.62 20.36 8.92
C LEU A 401 -14.02 21.05 10.16
N THR A 402 -13.83 20.29 11.23
CA THR A 402 -13.13 20.77 12.43
C THR A 402 -11.66 20.39 12.32
N ILE A 403 -10.78 21.37 12.17
CA ILE A 403 -9.33 21.17 12.19
C ILE A 403 -8.88 21.10 13.65
N ILE A 404 -8.28 19.97 14.03
CA ILE A 404 -7.81 19.72 15.41
C ILE A 404 -6.40 20.26 15.58
N ASP A 405 -5.56 20.05 14.57
CA ASP A 405 -4.14 20.30 14.62
C ASP A 405 -3.66 20.51 13.18
N LEU A 406 -2.98 21.62 12.91
CA LEU A 406 -2.48 22.00 11.59
C LEU A 406 -1.01 22.43 11.72
N GLN A 407 -0.14 21.64 11.10
CA GLN A 407 1.29 21.88 11.02
C GLN A 407 1.64 22.40 9.62
N GLY A 408 2.52 23.39 9.58
CA GLY A 408 3.00 24.00 8.33
C GLY A 408 2.95 25.53 8.35
N GLY A 409 3.68 26.14 7.41
CA GLY A 409 3.77 27.59 7.27
C GLY A 409 2.51 28.24 6.68
N LYS A 410 2.60 29.55 6.37
CA LYS A 410 1.50 30.32 5.75
C LYS A 410 1.01 29.68 4.44
N GLU A 411 1.95 29.12 3.66
CA GLU A 411 1.65 28.45 2.39
C GLU A 411 0.72 27.25 2.60
N ALA A 412 1.05 26.33 3.53
CA ALA A 412 0.21 25.17 3.82
C ALA A 412 -1.21 25.57 4.28
N LYS A 413 -1.32 26.63 5.09
CA LYS A 413 -2.63 27.15 5.54
C LYS A 413 -3.47 27.67 4.36
N SER A 414 -2.84 28.32 3.37
CA SER A 414 -3.51 28.78 2.16
C SER A 414 -4.09 27.60 1.37
N VAL A 415 -3.28 26.56 1.14
CA VAL A 415 -3.70 25.36 0.39
C VAL A 415 -4.88 24.65 1.08
N VAL A 416 -4.89 24.58 2.41
CA VAL A 416 -6.00 24.01 3.18
C VAL A 416 -7.28 24.85 3.03
N LYS A 417 -7.16 26.18 3.07
CA LYS A 417 -8.30 27.09 2.88
C LYS A 417 -8.92 26.92 1.48
N ASP A 418 -8.08 26.84 0.46
CA ASP A 418 -8.52 26.65 -0.93
C ASP A 418 -9.21 25.29 -1.11
N PHE A 419 -8.64 24.23 -0.52
CA PHE A 419 -9.24 22.89 -0.51
C PHE A 419 -10.63 22.85 0.14
N VAL A 420 -10.79 23.51 1.30
CA VAL A 420 -12.08 23.58 2.00
C VAL A 420 -13.12 24.37 1.18
N SER A 421 -12.69 25.50 0.62
CA SER A 421 -13.53 26.33 -0.26
C SER A 421 -13.99 25.55 -1.50
N GLU A 422 -13.08 24.82 -2.14
CA GLU A 422 -13.38 24.01 -3.33
C GLU A 422 -14.44 22.93 -3.06
N LEU A 423 -14.43 22.34 -1.86
CA LEU A 423 -15.39 21.32 -1.44
C LEU A 423 -16.70 21.91 -0.90
N GLY A 424 -16.79 23.23 -0.78
CA GLY A 424 -17.94 23.91 -0.18
C GLY A 424 -18.15 23.53 1.29
N TRP A 425 -17.05 23.28 2.01
CA TRP A 425 -17.04 22.96 3.43
C TRP A 425 -16.85 24.21 4.28
N THR A 426 -17.29 24.15 5.53
CA THR A 426 -17.11 25.20 6.55
C THR A 426 -16.04 24.76 7.54
N VAL A 427 -15.04 25.62 7.81
CA VAL A 427 -14.04 25.35 8.85
C VAL A 427 -14.57 25.83 10.18
N ARG A 428 -14.57 24.94 11.17
CA ARG A 428 -14.69 25.34 12.59
C ARG A 428 -13.34 25.17 13.24
N GLU A 429 -12.73 26.26 13.66
CA GLU A 429 -11.58 26.19 14.55
C GLU A 429 -12.08 25.78 15.94
N LYS A 430 -11.36 24.88 16.59
CA LYS A 430 -11.63 24.55 17.97
C LYS A 430 -11.14 25.74 18.80
N SER A 431 -11.98 26.75 19.00
CA SER A 431 -11.74 27.74 20.06
C SER A 431 -11.55 26.95 21.36
N SER A 432 -10.55 27.36 22.14
CA SER A 432 -10.43 26.94 23.53
C SER A 432 -11.80 27.00 24.18
N LYS A 433 -12.18 25.96 24.93
CA LYS A 433 -13.45 25.85 25.64
C LYS A 433 -13.64 27.07 26.58
N GLU A 434 -14.20 28.15 26.08
CA GLU A 434 -15.06 29.01 26.88
C GLU A 434 -16.46 28.43 26.69
N ILE A 435 -16.94 27.77 27.75
CA ILE A 435 -18.33 27.34 27.83
C ILE A 435 -19.16 28.62 27.70
N PRO A 436 -20.03 28.75 26.69
CA PRO A 436 -20.87 29.92 26.54
C PRO A 436 -21.68 30.16 27.83
N GLU A 437 -21.82 31.41 28.28
CA GLU A 437 -22.55 31.73 29.53
C GLU A 437 -23.97 31.15 29.57
N TRP A 438 -24.60 30.92 28.42
CA TRP A 438 -25.91 30.27 28.36
C TRP A 438 -25.88 28.77 28.71
N GLU A 439 -24.80 28.03 28.40
CA GLU A 439 -24.60 26.65 28.86
C GLU A 439 -24.31 26.61 30.37
N ILE A 440 -23.63 27.63 30.91
CA ILE A 440 -23.42 27.79 32.36
C ILE A 440 -24.74 28.10 33.07
N GLN A 441 -25.59 28.97 32.49
CA GLN A 441 -26.91 29.29 33.02
C GLN A 441 -27.89 28.11 32.93
N GLU A 442 -27.85 27.31 31.84
CA GLU A 442 -28.69 26.12 31.71
C GLU A 442 -28.25 25.00 32.68
N PHE A 443 -26.95 24.89 32.93
CA PHE A 443 -26.41 23.97 33.93
C PHE A 443 -26.75 24.41 35.37
N LEU A 444 -26.57 25.69 35.70
CA LEU A 444 -26.95 26.24 37.01
C LEU A 444 -28.46 26.19 37.24
N GLY A 445 -29.28 26.42 36.21
CA GLY A 445 -30.74 26.31 36.29
C GLY A 445 -31.23 24.88 36.50
N LYS A 446 -30.49 23.87 36.03
CA LYS A 446 -30.76 22.45 36.30
C LYS A 446 -30.26 21.98 37.67
N VAL A 447 -29.19 22.57 38.19
CA VAL A 447 -28.60 22.21 39.50
C VAL A 447 -29.32 22.90 40.67
N MET A 448 -29.88 24.09 40.46
CA MET A 448 -30.60 24.86 41.48
C MET A 448 -32.13 24.64 41.45
N GLY A 449 -32.61 23.72 40.60
CA GLY A 449 -34.03 23.49 40.32
C GLY A 449 -34.59 22.18 40.88
N GLU A 450 -34.01 21.64 41.95
CA GLU A 450 -34.63 20.60 42.79
C GLU A 450 -34.46 21.01 44.27
N GLU A 451 -35.39 21.81 44.77
CA GLU A 451 -35.91 21.77 46.15
C GLU A 451 -37.25 22.53 46.12
N ASP A 452 -38.25 21.94 46.78
CA ASP A 452 -39.68 22.30 46.80
C ASP A 452 -40.02 23.78 47.06
#